data_AF-A0A6C7MCD5-F1
#
_entry.id   AF-A0A6C7MCD5-F1
#
_cell.length_a   1.000
_cell.length_b   1.000
_cell.length_c   1.000
_cell.angle_alpha   90.00
_cell.angle_beta   90.00
_cell.angle_gamma   90.00
#
_symmetry.space_group_name_H-M   'P 1'
#
loop_
_entity.id
_entity.type
_entity.pdbx_description
1 polymer ?
#
loop_
_entity_poly.entity_id
_entity_poly.type
_entity_poly.pdbx_seq_one_letter_code
_entity_poly.pdbx_strand_id
1 'polypeptide(L)'
;SQLPSFMLDKLSRNEDGDQGWTLFFDFFNHYLLWIFFDVISLKNYPRSFNENFKDSISKILFSMLGIKEYDIAKKYLPFAPLLLSLRRPKTHIERVLQVNFKLKDKLSIIENLPHQILISNSQKNNLGIKNNILGNNFILGDKFISYQNKIAIYIKDISYQEAVKFMPNGTKHDDLKNSIMFLTNNEFCVDLYLKINYSSEMKFVLGEENTAKLGWAKILGNTQKKYTIVYMKLCE
;
A
#
# COMPACT_ATOMS: atom_id res chain seq x y z
N SER A 1 -26.35 50.40 4.16
CA SER A 1 -26.29 51.66 4.93
C SER A 1 -25.43 52.64 4.15
N GLN A 2 -25.81 53.90 4.04
CA GLN A 2 -24.96 54.91 3.40
C GLN A 2 -23.78 55.27 4.33
N LEU A 3 -22.63 55.58 3.74
CA LEU A 3 -21.48 56.10 4.49
C LEU A 3 -21.89 57.37 5.26
N PRO A 4 -21.33 57.63 6.46
CA PRO A 4 -21.58 58.86 7.19
C PRO A 4 -21.33 60.10 6.31
N SER A 5 -22.21 61.10 6.40
CA SER A 5 -22.18 62.28 5.52
C SER A 5 -20.84 63.03 5.52
N PHE A 6 -20.17 63.09 6.67
CA PHE A 6 -18.83 63.70 6.80
C PHE A 6 -17.74 62.97 6.00
N MET A 7 -17.82 61.64 5.89
CA MET A 7 -16.88 60.86 5.08
C MET A 7 -17.16 61.05 3.58
N LEU A 8 -18.44 61.12 3.19
CA LEU A 8 -18.85 61.36 1.82
C LEU A 8 -18.43 62.75 1.31
N ASP A 9 -18.54 63.78 2.15
CA ASP A 9 -18.13 65.15 1.80
C ASP A 9 -16.61 65.27 1.64
N LYS A 10 -15.82 64.55 2.46
CA LYS A 10 -14.36 64.49 2.31
C LYS A 10 -13.90 63.72 1.08
N LEU A 11 -14.56 62.60 0.78
CA LEU A 11 -14.30 61.80 -0.42
C LEU A 11 -14.71 62.53 -1.71
N SER A 12 -15.86 63.22 -1.72
CA SER A 12 -16.38 63.90 -2.91
C SER A 12 -15.55 65.12 -3.31
N ARG A 13 -14.91 65.77 -2.33
CA ARG A 13 -14.04 66.93 -2.56
C ARG A 13 -12.60 66.58 -2.90
N ASN A 14 -12.22 65.30 -2.87
CA ASN A 14 -10.83 64.83 -3.08
C ASN A 14 -9.80 65.59 -2.21
N GLU A 15 -10.20 66.13 -1.05
CA GLU A 15 -9.33 66.92 -0.16
C GLU A 15 -8.26 66.06 0.55
N ASP A 16 -8.37 64.73 0.42
CA ASP A 16 -7.51 63.74 1.07
C ASP A 16 -6.25 63.38 0.28
N GLY A 17 -6.05 63.91 -0.93
CA GLY A 17 -4.84 63.70 -1.73
C GLY A 17 -4.46 62.23 -1.96
N ASP A 18 -5.45 61.32 -2.04
CA ASP A 18 -5.30 59.86 -2.12
C ASP A 18 -4.57 59.19 -0.92
N GLN A 19 -4.35 59.90 0.19
CA GLN A 19 -3.53 59.39 1.31
C GLN A 19 -4.32 59.10 2.61
N GLY A 20 -5.55 59.58 2.73
CA GLY A 20 -6.35 59.46 3.96
C GLY A 20 -7.36 58.31 3.95
N TRP A 21 -8.62 58.65 3.67
CA TRP A 21 -9.74 57.72 3.72
C TRP A 21 -9.70 56.65 2.63
N THR A 22 -9.18 56.97 1.44
CA THR A 22 -9.02 55.99 0.35
C THR A 22 -8.11 54.84 0.77
N LEU A 23 -6.92 55.13 1.31
CA LEU A 23 -5.99 54.10 1.81
C LEU A 23 -6.58 53.31 2.98
N PHE A 24 -7.34 53.96 3.86
CA PHE A 24 -8.04 53.28 4.94
C PHE A 24 -9.06 52.28 4.40
N PHE A 25 -9.94 52.69 3.47
CA PHE A 25 -10.91 51.78 2.86
C PHE A 25 -10.23 50.69 2.02
N ASP A 26 -9.16 51.02 1.30
CA ASP A 26 -8.36 50.05 0.53
C ASP A 26 -7.70 49.01 1.43
N PHE A 27 -7.24 49.37 2.62
CA PHE A 27 -6.74 48.40 3.60
C PHE A 27 -7.81 47.37 3.99
N PHE A 28 -9.02 47.83 4.33
CA PHE A 28 -10.13 46.90 4.65
C PHE A 28 -10.57 46.10 3.44
N ASN A 29 -10.68 46.74 2.27
CA ASN A 29 -11.05 46.06 1.04
C ASN A 29 -10.03 44.99 0.66
N HIS A 30 -8.73 45.31 0.73
CA HIS A 30 -7.65 44.36 0.48
C HIS A 30 -7.68 43.19 1.47
N TYR A 31 -7.86 43.48 2.77
CA TYR A 31 -7.92 42.44 3.79
C TYR A 31 -9.16 41.53 3.63
N LEU A 32 -10.32 42.11 3.34
CA LEU A 32 -11.55 41.36 3.06
C LEU A 32 -11.42 40.50 1.80
N LEU A 33 -10.83 41.04 0.72
CA LEU A 33 -10.54 40.28 -0.48
C LEU A 33 -9.54 39.15 -0.21
N TRP A 34 -8.52 39.40 0.59
CA TRP A 34 -7.55 38.38 0.99
C TRP A 34 -8.22 37.24 1.75
N ILE A 35 -9.05 37.53 2.76
CA ILE A 35 -9.84 36.51 3.47
C ILE A 35 -10.77 35.78 2.52
N PHE A 36 -11.47 36.50 1.63
CA PHE A 36 -12.39 35.90 0.66
C PHE A 36 -11.68 34.88 -0.23
N PHE A 37 -10.52 35.25 -0.80
CA PHE A 37 -9.73 34.35 -1.63
C PHE A 37 -9.09 33.21 -0.83
N ASP A 38 -8.68 33.44 0.42
CA ASP A 38 -8.14 32.40 1.28
C ASP A 38 -9.19 31.34 1.64
N VAL A 39 -10.41 31.76 2.00
CA VAL A 39 -11.54 30.84 2.25
C VAL A 39 -11.91 30.06 0.99
N ILE A 40 -11.89 30.69 -0.19
CA ILE A 40 -12.13 30.02 -1.47
C ILE A 40 -11.02 29.01 -1.78
N SER A 41 -9.76 29.33 -1.47
CA SER A 41 -8.63 28.40 -1.59
C SER A 41 -8.85 27.18 -0.70
N LEU A 42 -9.17 27.37 0.58
CA LEU A 42 -9.42 26.29 1.54
C LEU A 42 -10.56 25.34 1.13
N LYS A 43 -11.62 25.86 0.50
CA LYS A 43 -12.75 25.03 0.03
C LYS A 43 -12.42 24.24 -1.23
N ASN A 44 -11.44 24.66 -2.02
CA ASN A 44 -11.13 24.07 -3.32
C ASN A 44 -9.85 23.25 -3.26
N TYR A 45 -9.96 21.99 -2.83
CA TYR A 45 -8.83 21.06 -2.77
C TYR A 45 -8.02 21.00 -4.08
N PRO A 46 -8.62 20.91 -5.29
CA PRO A 46 -7.83 20.88 -6.54
C PRO A 46 -6.96 22.13 -6.75
N ARG A 47 -7.33 23.28 -6.18
CA ARG A 47 -6.60 24.54 -6.31
C ARG A 47 -5.44 24.64 -5.34
N SER A 48 -5.60 24.12 -4.12
CA SER A 48 -4.54 24.09 -3.10
C SER A 48 -3.67 22.84 -3.17
N PHE A 49 -3.99 21.91 -4.07
CA PHE A 49 -3.26 20.66 -4.24
C PHE A 49 -1.82 20.93 -4.68
N ASN A 50 -0.87 20.37 -3.92
CA ASN A 50 0.53 20.37 -4.28
C ASN A 50 0.92 18.94 -4.67
N GLU A 51 1.68 18.77 -5.75
CA GLU A 51 2.13 17.44 -6.21
C GLU A 51 2.92 16.67 -5.14
N ASN A 52 3.57 17.38 -4.21
CA ASN A 52 4.29 16.80 -3.09
C ASN A 52 3.41 16.53 -1.86
N PHE A 53 2.09 16.72 -1.96
CA PHE A 53 1.12 16.54 -0.86
C PHE A 53 1.48 17.29 0.42
N LYS A 54 2.17 18.43 0.30
CA LYS A 54 2.60 19.27 1.44
C LYS A 54 1.49 20.18 1.96
N ASP A 55 0.34 20.21 1.29
CA ASP A 55 -0.82 21.00 1.68
C ASP A 55 -1.45 20.48 2.98
N SER A 56 -2.15 21.38 3.68
CA SER A 56 -2.77 21.08 4.97
C SER A 56 -3.86 20.02 4.86
N ILE A 57 -4.64 20.03 3.77
CA ILE A 57 -5.75 19.09 3.55
C ILE A 57 -5.23 17.67 3.31
N SER A 58 -4.20 17.49 2.45
CA SER A 58 -3.54 16.21 2.22
C SER A 58 -2.97 15.63 3.51
N LYS A 59 -2.34 16.45 4.37
CA LYS A 59 -1.85 16.00 5.67
C LYS A 59 -2.98 15.45 6.57
N ILE A 60 -4.12 16.13 6.60
CA ILE A 60 -5.30 15.66 7.36
C ILE A 60 -5.80 14.34 6.77
N LEU A 61 -5.96 14.23 5.45
CA LEU A 61 -6.40 13.00 4.79
C LEU A 61 -5.46 11.82 5.07
N PHE A 62 -4.15 12.06 5.04
CA PHE A 62 -3.16 11.02 5.34
C PHE A 62 -3.20 10.59 6.80
N SER A 63 -3.39 11.54 7.72
CA SER A 63 -3.58 11.21 9.14
C SER A 63 -4.82 10.35 9.37
N MET A 64 -5.92 10.60 8.65
CA MET A 64 -7.13 9.77 8.70
C MET A 64 -6.92 8.37 8.12
N LEU A 65 -6.13 8.26 7.05
CA LEU A 65 -5.78 6.99 6.41
C LEU A 65 -4.68 6.21 7.16
N GLY A 66 -4.06 6.81 8.18
CA GLY A 66 -2.91 6.23 8.90
C GLY A 66 -1.63 6.14 8.06
N ILE A 67 -1.54 6.87 6.94
CA ILE A 67 -0.37 6.86 6.05
C ILE A 67 0.58 7.98 6.49
N LYS A 68 1.84 7.62 6.79
CA LYS A 68 2.86 8.59 7.20
C LYS A 68 3.78 9.04 6.06
N GLU A 69 3.99 8.16 5.08
CA GLU A 69 4.92 8.40 3.98
C GLU A 69 4.21 8.87 2.71
N TYR A 70 4.76 9.91 2.08
CA TYR A 70 4.21 10.50 0.87
C TYR A 70 4.20 9.55 -0.33
N ASP A 71 5.26 8.74 -0.49
CA ASP A 71 5.38 7.80 -1.61
C ASP A 71 4.34 6.68 -1.52
N ILE A 72 4.05 6.21 -0.30
CA ILE A 72 2.97 5.26 -0.03
C ILE A 72 1.63 5.93 -0.31
N ALA A 73 1.43 7.16 0.16
CA ALA A 73 0.18 7.89 -0.08
C ALA A 73 -0.13 8.03 -1.57
N LYS A 74 0.86 8.38 -2.40
CA LYS A 74 0.68 8.50 -3.85
C LYS A 74 0.22 7.19 -4.51
N LYS A 75 0.70 6.04 -4.03
CA LYS A 75 0.29 4.72 -4.53
C LYS A 75 -1.13 4.34 -4.08
N TYR A 76 -1.49 4.64 -2.84
CA TYR A 76 -2.72 4.11 -2.22
C TYR A 76 -3.89 5.08 -2.11
N LEU A 77 -3.67 6.39 -2.27
CA LEU A 77 -4.74 7.40 -2.21
C LEU A 77 -5.86 7.16 -3.24
N PRO A 78 -5.60 6.69 -4.48
CA PRO A 78 -6.67 6.30 -5.41
C PRO A 78 -7.57 5.17 -4.86
N PHE A 79 -7.06 4.41 -3.89
CA PHE A 79 -7.74 3.31 -3.22
C PHE A 79 -8.13 3.67 -1.77
N ALA A 80 -8.18 4.95 -1.41
CA ALA A 80 -8.59 5.42 -0.08
C ALA A 80 -9.89 4.79 0.45
N PRO A 81 -10.96 4.59 -0.37
CA PRO A 81 -12.17 3.92 0.10
C PRO A 81 -11.93 2.49 0.63
N LEU A 82 -10.98 1.76 0.04
CA LEU A 82 -10.61 0.42 0.50
C LEU A 82 -9.88 0.47 1.85
N LEU A 83 -9.04 1.48 2.06
CA LEU A 83 -8.29 1.65 3.30
C LEU A 83 -9.19 2.05 4.48
N LEU A 84 -10.20 2.89 4.22
CA LEU A 84 -11.20 3.31 5.20
C LEU A 84 -12.21 2.19 5.52
N SER A 85 -12.37 1.21 4.63
CA SER A 85 -13.26 0.08 4.85
C SER A 85 -12.66 -0.89 5.86
N LEU A 86 -13.47 -1.27 6.86
CA LEU A 86 -13.14 -2.34 7.80
C LEU A 86 -13.06 -3.71 7.11
N ARG A 87 -13.76 -3.88 5.98
CA ARG A 87 -13.72 -5.12 5.18
C ARG A 87 -12.90 -4.91 3.93
N ARG A 88 -11.93 -5.77 3.71
CA ARG A 88 -11.04 -5.71 2.54
C ARG A 88 -11.20 -6.98 1.72
N PRO A 89 -12.18 -7.01 0.79
CA PRO A 89 -12.42 -8.19 -0.03
C PRO A 89 -11.24 -8.43 -0.98
N LYS A 90 -10.97 -9.71 -1.26
CA LYS A 90 -9.82 -10.13 -2.09
C LYS A 90 -9.74 -9.41 -3.43
N THR A 91 -10.88 -9.21 -4.09
CA THR A 91 -10.96 -8.63 -5.44
C THR A 91 -10.44 -7.20 -5.48
N HIS A 92 -10.62 -6.46 -4.37
CA HIS A 92 -10.13 -5.09 -4.25
C HIS A 92 -8.64 -5.08 -3.96
N ILE A 93 -8.16 -5.93 -3.04
CA ILE A 93 -6.73 -6.09 -2.76
C ILE A 93 -5.97 -6.51 -4.02
N GLU A 94 -6.47 -7.50 -4.75
CA GLU A 94 -5.95 -7.93 -6.06
C GLU A 94 -5.85 -6.76 -7.01
N ARG A 95 -6.92 -5.96 -7.16
CA ARG A 95 -6.93 -4.80 -8.05
C ARG A 95 -5.87 -3.77 -7.65
N VAL A 96 -5.71 -3.48 -6.37
CA VAL A 96 -4.67 -2.55 -5.88
C VAL A 96 -3.28 -3.06 -6.24
N LEU A 97 -2.99 -4.33 -5.94
CA LEU A 97 -1.70 -4.94 -6.25
C LEU A 97 -1.43 -4.99 -7.77
N GLN A 98 -2.44 -5.34 -8.58
CA GLN A 98 -2.33 -5.34 -10.03
C GLN A 98 -1.96 -3.96 -10.59
N VAL A 99 -2.59 -2.90 -10.09
CA VAL A 99 -2.31 -1.52 -10.53
C VAL A 99 -0.92 -1.08 -10.07
N ASN A 100 -0.58 -1.27 -8.79
CA ASN A 100 0.69 -0.82 -8.22
C ASN A 100 1.90 -1.50 -8.87
N PHE A 101 1.79 -2.81 -9.17
CA PHE A 101 2.89 -3.57 -9.76
C PHE A 101 2.85 -3.67 -11.29
N LYS A 102 1.84 -3.07 -11.94
CA LYS A 102 1.58 -3.17 -13.40
C LYS A 102 1.38 -4.62 -13.87
N LEU A 103 0.70 -5.42 -13.05
CA LEU A 103 0.42 -6.84 -13.28
C LEU A 103 -1.07 -7.11 -13.55
N LYS A 104 -1.71 -6.24 -14.33
CA LYS A 104 -3.13 -6.36 -14.67
C LYS A 104 -3.44 -7.74 -15.26
N ASP A 105 -4.48 -8.38 -14.74
CA ASP A 105 -4.93 -9.72 -15.10
C ASP A 105 -3.92 -10.85 -14.90
N LYS A 106 -2.73 -10.58 -14.34
CA LYS A 106 -1.66 -11.56 -14.07
C LYS A 106 -1.55 -11.95 -12.60
N LEU A 107 -1.89 -11.06 -11.68
CA LEU A 107 -1.81 -11.30 -10.24
C LEU A 107 -3.18 -11.70 -9.69
N SER A 108 -3.23 -12.81 -8.93
CA SER A 108 -4.41 -13.28 -8.20
C SER A 108 -4.03 -13.76 -6.80
N ILE A 109 -4.98 -13.70 -5.88
CA ILE A 109 -4.85 -14.19 -4.50
C ILE A 109 -5.55 -15.55 -4.40
N ILE A 110 -4.80 -16.55 -3.96
CA ILE A 110 -5.31 -17.87 -3.60
C ILE A 110 -5.56 -17.85 -2.09
N GLU A 111 -6.80 -18.11 -1.71
CA GLU A 111 -7.26 -18.16 -0.32
C GLU A 111 -7.21 -19.60 0.20
N ASN A 112 -7.24 -19.73 1.53
CA ASN A 112 -7.39 -21.00 2.21
C ASN A 112 -6.26 -22.03 1.94
N LEU A 113 -5.01 -21.61 2.03
CA LEU A 113 -3.89 -22.54 1.86
C LEU A 113 -3.62 -23.34 3.14
N PRO A 114 -3.19 -24.62 3.01
CA PRO A 114 -2.75 -25.40 4.16
C PRO A 114 -1.53 -24.73 4.81
N HIS A 115 -1.64 -24.44 6.10
CA HIS A 115 -0.60 -23.91 6.94
C HIS A 115 -0.37 -24.83 8.13
N GLN A 116 0.86 -25.30 8.25
CA GLN A 116 1.25 -26.16 9.36
C GLN A 116 1.74 -25.29 10.51
N ILE A 117 0.95 -25.23 11.58
CA ILE A 117 1.22 -24.42 12.77
C ILE A 117 1.84 -25.32 13.84
N LEU A 118 2.92 -24.84 14.45
CA LEU A 118 3.56 -25.51 15.58
C LEU A 118 2.72 -25.33 16.85
N ILE A 119 2.49 -26.42 17.57
CA ILE A 119 1.82 -26.36 18.87
C ILE A 119 2.83 -25.83 19.89
N SER A 120 2.43 -24.81 20.65
CA SER A 120 3.28 -24.26 21.70
C SER A 120 3.60 -25.33 22.74
N ASN A 121 4.83 -25.36 23.26
CA ASN A 121 5.25 -26.36 24.26
C ASN A 121 4.34 -26.39 25.50
N SER A 122 3.70 -25.25 25.82
CA SER A 122 2.74 -25.16 26.94
C SER A 122 1.47 -25.97 26.75
N GLN A 123 1.04 -26.13 25.49
CA GLN A 123 -0.19 -26.82 25.06
C GLN A 123 0.05 -28.27 24.65
N LYS A 124 1.32 -28.70 24.60
CA LYS A 124 1.66 -30.09 24.28
C LYS A 124 1.24 -31.01 25.41
N ASN A 125 0.80 -32.19 25.02
CA ASN A 125 0.48 -33.25 25.95
C ASN A 125 1.75 -33.91 26.49
N ASN A 126 1.89 -33.93 27.81
CA ASN A 126 2.99 -34.62 28.48
C ASN A 126 2.43 -35.72 29.39
N LEU A 127 2.42 -36.96 28.88
CA LEU A 127 1.95 -38.12 29.63
C LEU A 127 2.77 -38.31 30.91
N GLY A 128 2.09 -38.56 32.04
CA GLY A 128 2.74 -38.77 33.34
C GLY A 128 3.27 -37.51 34.03
N ILE A 129 3.20 -36.33 33.38
CA ILE A 129 3.64 -35.05 33.95
C ILE A 129 2.45 -34.08 34.10
N LYS A 130 1.58 -33.99 33.09
CA LYS A 130 0.38 -33.15 33.10
C LYS A 130 -0.85 -33.99 32.77
N ASN A 131 -1.91 -33.79 33.55
CA ASN A 131 -3.21 -34.39 33.27
C ASN A 131 -3.93 -33.56 32.20
N ASN A 132 -4.13 -34.16 31.03
CA ASN A 132 -4.94 -33.58 29.95
C ASN A 132 -6.20 -34.42 29.75
N ILE A 133 -7.33 -33.75 29.58
CA ILE A 133 -8.67 -34.31 29.44
C ILE A 133 -9.04 -34.29 27.97
N LEU A 134 -9.41 -35.46 27.45
CA LEU A 134 -9.92 -35.60 26.08
C LEU A 134 -11.15 -34.71 25.88
N GLY A 135 -11.16 -33.94 24.79
CA GLY A 135 -12.25 -33.00 24.46
C GLY A 135 -12.10 -31.60 25.04
N ASN A 136 -11.17 -31.37 25.98
CA ASN A 136 -10.91 -30.03 26.53
C ASN A 136 -9.53 -29.51 26.13
N ASN A 137 -8.45 -30.14 26.59
CA ASN A 137 -7.08 -29.64 26.44
C ASN A 137 -6.11 -30.69 25.88
N PHE A 138 -6.64 -31.81 25.39
CA PHE A 138 -5.83 -32.84 24.76
C PHE A 138 -5.59 -32.54 23.28
N ILE A 139 -4.36 -32.15 22.93
CA ILE A 139 -3.93 -31.87 21.54
C ILE A 139 -2.90 -32.89 21.07
N LEU A 140 -3.17 -33.54 19.93
CA LEU A 140 -2.29 -34.58 19.38
C LEU A 140 -1.13 -34.00 18.55
N GLY A 141 0.06 -34.57 18.76
CA GLY A 141 1.27 -34.27 17.99
C GLY A 141 1.92 -32.93 18.33
N ASP A 142 2.86 -32.53 17.49
CA ASP A 142 3.61 -31.28 17.64
C ASP A 142 3.09 -30.15 16.73
N LYS A 143 2.20 -30.47 15.79
CA LYS A 143 1.76 -29.57 14.71
C LYS A 143 0.32 -29.87 14.31
N PHE A 144 -0.42 -28.84 13.92
CA PHE A 144 -1.74 -28.98 13.29
C PHE A 144 -1.82 -28.19 11.98
N ILE A 145 -2.80 -28.54 11.13
CA ILE A 145 -3.02 -27.88 9.84
C ILE A 145 -4.20 -26.91 9.99
N SER A 146 -3.97 -25.64 9.65
CA SER A 146 -5.02 -24.62 9.50
C SER A 146 -5.11 -24.20 8.04
N TYR A 147 -6.31 -23.88 7.57
CA TYR A 147 -6.52 -23.30 6.25
C TYR A 147 -6.83 -21.80 6.33
N GLN A 148 -7.11 -21.24 7.50
CA GLN A 148 -7.62 -19.87 7.62
C GLN A 148 -6.52 -18.81 7.58
N ASN A 149 -5.31 -19.15 8.03
CA ASN A 149 -4.30 -18.16 8.37
C ASN A 149 -3.30 -17.90 7.23
N LYS A 150 -3.53 -18.50 6.06
CA LYS A 150 -2.53 -18.49 4.99
C LYS A 150 -3.15 -18.24 3.63
N ILE A 151 -2.56 -17.26 2.96
CA ILE A 151 -2.91 -16.87 1.60
C ILE A 151 -1.68 -16.97 0.71
N ALA A 152 -1.91 -16.97 -0.59
CA ALA A 152 -0.84 -16.95 -1.56
C ALA A 152 -1.08 -15.97 -2.68
N ILE A 153 -0.06 -15.22 -3.04
CA ILE A 153 -0.05 -14.38 -4.23
C ILE A 153 0.45 -15.21 -5.39
N TYR A 154 -0.39 -15.37 -6.40
CA TYR A 154 -0.05 -16.06 -7.63
C TYR A 154 0.11 -15.04 -8.76
N ILE A 155 1.29 -15.00 -9.36
CA ILE A 155 1.59 -14.15 -10.51
C ILE A 155 1.82 -15.05 -11.72
N LYS A 156 0.93 -14.99 -12.71
CA LYS A 156 1.02 -15.79 -13.93
C LYS A 156 1.75 -15.08 -15.07
N ASP A 157 2.37 -15.89 -15.93
CA ASP A 157 2.91 -15.52 -17.23
C ASP A 157 3.84 -14.28 -17.16
N ILE A 158 4.79 -14.36 -16.22
CA ILE A 158 5.83 -13.35 -16.00
C ILE A 158 7.12 -13.74 -16.74
N SER A 159 7.87 -12.75 -17.21
CA SER A 159 9.20 -12.99 -17.79
C SER A 159 10.22 -13.31 -16.69
N TYR A 160 11.33 -13.96 -17.05
CA TYR A 160 12.38 -14.26 -16.08
C TYR A 160 12.94 -13.01 -15.40
N GLN A 161 13.27 -11.98 -16.19
CA GLN A 161 13.82 -10.72 -15.69
C GLN A 161 12.87 -10.00 -14.72
N GLU A 162 11.56 -10.07 -14.97
CA GLU A 162 10.58 -9.50 -14.05
C GLU A 162 10.41 -10.37 -12.79
N ALA A 163 10.40 -11.70 -12.93
CA ALA A 163 10.30 -12.61 -11.79
C ALA A 163 11.47 -12.44 -10.81
N VAL A 164 12.69 -12.25 -11.34
CA VAL A 164 13.91 -11.95 -10.57
C VAL A 164 13.74 -10.72 -9.67
N LYS A 165 12.96 -9.71 -10.09
CA LYS A 165 12.69 -8.51 -9.26
C LYS A 165 11.80 -8.80 -8.06
N PHE A 166 10.99 -9.86 -8.10
CA PHE A 166 10.12 -10.30 -7.01
C PHE A 166 10.74 -11.38 -6.11
N MET A 167 11.87 -11.95 -6.54
CA MET A 167 12.66 -12.91 -5.74
C MET A 167 13.37 -12.22 -4.57
N PRO A 168 13.88 -12.97 -3.57
CA PRO A 168 14.56 -12.38 -2.41
C PRO A 168 15.72 -11.50 -2.86
N ASN A 169 15.91 -10.34 -2.23
CA ASN A 169 16.87 -9.29 -2.62
C ASN A 169 16.56 -8.60 -3.96
N GLY A 170 15.40 -8.86 -4.57
CA GLY A 170 14.91 -8.16 -5.75
C GLY A 170 14.31 -6.80 -5.39
N THR A 171 14.36 -5.85 -6.33
CA THR A 171 13.92 -4.46 -6.10
C THR A 171 12.44 -4.31 -5.77
N LYS A 172 11.59 -5.27 -6.18
CA LYS A 172 10.14 -5.25 -5.93
C LYS A 172 9.71 -6.17 -4.78
N HIS A 173 10.63 -6.95 -4.22
CA HIS A 173 10.31 -7.95 -3.21
C HIS A 173 9.76 -7.32 -1.94
N ASP A 174 10.50 -6.37 -1.36
CA ASP A 174 10.11 -5.70 -0.12
C ASP A 174 8.90 -4.79 -0.32
N ASP A 175 8.81 -4.10 -1.47
CA ASP A 175 7.64 -3.29 -1.81
C ASP A 175 6.37 -4.16 -1.90
N LEU A 176 6.46 -5.34 -2.52
CA LEU A 176 5.34 -6.30 -2.59
C LEU A 176 4.96 -6.81 -1.20
N LYS A 177 5.95 -7.23 -0.40
CA LYS A 177 5.73 -7.71 0.97
C LYS A 177 5.02 -6.65 1.82
N ASN A 178 5.55 -5.43 1.87
CA ASN A 178 4.99 -4.33 2.64
C ASN A 178 3.60 -3.94 2.15
N SER A 179 3.38 -3.95 0.83
CA SER A 179 2.08 -3.68 0.22
C SER A 179 1.02 -4.68 0.68
N ILE A 180 1.34 -5.97 0.70
CA ILE A 180 0.41 -7.01 1.13
C ILE A 180 0.15 -6.88 2.62
N MET A 181 1.20 -6.76 3.45
CA MET A 181 1.06 -6.60 4.90
C MET A 181 0.20 -5.38 5.25
N PHE A 182 0.37 -4.26 4.55
CA PHE A 182 -0.43 -3.06 4.74
C PHE A 182 -1.91 -3.29 4.36
N LEU A 183 -2.16 -3.94 3.23
CA LEU A 183 -3.52 -4.21 2.76
C LEU A 183 -4.24 -5.29 3.58
N THR A 184 -3.53 -6.24 4.19
CA THR A 184 -4.10 -7.32 5.00
C THR A 184 -3.96 -7.12 6.51
N ASN A 185 -3.49 -5.95 6.97
CA ASN A 185 -3.22 -5.66 8.38
C ASN A 185 -2.33 -6.70 9.09
N ASN A 186 -1.44 -7.35 8.34
CA ASN A 186 -0.56 -8.41 8.85
C ASN A 186 -1.30 -9.60 9.51
N GLU A 187 -2.50 -9.93 9.03
CA GLU A 187 -3.34 -11.00 9.60
C GLU A 187 -2.98 -12.40 9.06
N PHE A 188 -2.29 -12.50 7.92
CA PHE A 188 -2.06 -13.75 7.21
C PHE A 188 -0.58 -14.02 6.95
N CYS A 189 -0.20 -15.29 7.02
CA CYS A 189 1.02 -15.80 6.40
C CYS A 189 0.86 -15.76 4.88
N VAL A 190 1.89 -15.28 4.18
CA VAL A 190 1.81 -15.03 2.73
C VAL A 190 2.87 -15.81 2.00
N ASP A 191 2.43 -16.64 1.06
CA ASP A 191 3.28 -17.29 0.07
C ASP A 191 3.25 -16.55 -1.27
N LEU A 192 4.31 -16.67 -2.06
CA LEU A 192 4.42 -16.16 -3.42
C LEU A 192 4.66 -17.32 -4.39
N TYR A 193 3.79 -17.42 -5.39
CA TYR A 193 3.89 -18.34 -6.50
C TYR A 193 4.08 -17.55 -7.80
N LEU A 194 5.21 -17.79 -8.46
CA LEU A 194 5.54 -17.16 -9.73
C LEU A 194 5.49 -18.21 -10.83
N LYS A 195 4.58 -18.10 -11.79
CA LYS A 195 4.60 -18.90 -13.01
C LYS A 195 5.38 -18.14 -14.08
N ILE A 196 6.60 -18.59 -14.32
CA ILE A 196 7.57 -17.93 -15.18
C ILE A 196 7.63 -18.64 -16.53
N ASN A 197 7.50 -17.89 -17.62
CA ASN A 197 7.61 -18.43 -18.98
C ASN A 197 9.06 -18.74 -19.30
N TYR A 198 9.31 -19.87 -19.95
CA TYR A 198 10.66 -20.30 -20.29
C TYR A 198 11.42 -19.25 -21.10
N SER A 199 12.64 -18.92 -20.67
CA SER A 199 13.57 -18.06 -21.40
C SER A 199 14.98 -18.67 -21.45
N SER A 200 15.77 -18.28 -22.44
CA SER A 200 17.18 -18.71 -22.57
C SER A 200 18.04 -18.35 -21.35
N GLU A 201 17.69 -17.27 -20.66
CA GLU A 201 18.34 -16.78 -19.44
C GLU A 201 18.14 -17.71 -18.24
N MET A 202 17.16 -18.62 -18.28
CA MET A 202 16.92 -19.60 -17.23
C MET A 202 17.92 -20.76 -17.25
N LYS A 203 18.76 -20.88 -18.28
CA LYS A 203 19.75 -21.95 -18.33
C LYS A 203 20.73 -21.82 -17.16
N PHE A 204 20.86 -22.90 -16.42
CA PHE A 204 21.85 -22.99 -15.34
C PHE A 204 23.22 -23.32 -15.95
N VAL A 205 24.19 -22.45 -15.72
CA VAL A 205 25.59 -22.65 -16.09
C VAL A 205 26.43 -22.60 -14.82
N LEU A 206 27.23 -23.63 -14.60
CA LEU A 206 28.15 -23.70 -13.46
C LEU A 206 29.33 -22.76 -13.68
N GLY A 207 29.79 -22.10 -12.60
CA GLY A 207 31.01 -21.29 -12.61
C GLY A 207 30.83 -19.78 -12.78
N GLU A 208 29.61 -19.31 -13.03
CA GLU A 208 29.31 -17.88 -13.14
C GLU A 208 28.30 -17.46 -12.04
N GLU A 209 28.68 -16.49 -11.20
CA GLU A 209 27.93 -16.14 -9.97
C GLU A 209 26.49 -15.69 -10.23
N ASN A 210 26.22 -15.12 -11.41
CA ASN A 210 24.89 -14.62 -11.76
C ASN A 210 23.96 -15.71 -12.30
N THR A 211 24.52 -16.80 -12.83
CA THR A 211 23.77 -17.91 -13.44
C THR A 211 23.70 -19.15 -12.55
N ALA A 212 24.64 -19.30 -11.61
CA ALA A 212 24.76 -20.45 -10.70
C ALA A 212 23.99 -20.30 -9.37
N LYS A 213 22.82 -19.62 -9.37
CA LYS A 213 21.98 -19.49 -8.15
C LYS A 213 20.88 -20.55 -8.09
N LEU A 214 20.90 -21.37 -7.04
CA LEU A 214 19.86 -22.37 -6.76
C LEU A 214 18.59 -21.70 -6.22
N GLY A 215 17.42 -22.21 -6.61
CA GLY A 215 16.11 -21.66 -6.20
C GLY A 215 15.62 -20.47 -7.04
N TRP A 216 16.42 -19.99 -7.99
CA TRP A 216 16.11 -18.83 -8.84
C TRP A 216 15.49 -19.22 -10.20
N ALA A 217 14.60 -20.23 -10.21
CA ALA A 217 13.96 -20.77 -11.42
C ALA A 217 14.92 -21.26 -12.51
N LYS A 218 16.19 -21.50 -12.18
CA LYS A 218 17.18 -21.97 -13.14
C LYS A 218 16.92 -23.43 -13.49
N ILE A 219 17.12 -23.76 -14.77
CA ILE A 219 16.81 -25.05 -15.36
C ILE A 219 18.11 -25.70 -15.80
N LEU A 220 18.27 -26.97 -15.43
CA LEU A 220 19.38 -27.81 -15.89
C LEU A 220 18.93 -28.64 -17.11
N GLY A 221 19.75 -28.66 -18.16
CA GLY A 221 19.48 -29.42 -19.38
C GLY A 221 18.45 -28.77 -20.32
N ASN A 222 18.04 -29.51 -21.35
CA ASN A 222 17.00 -29.07 -22.29
C ASN A 222 15.63 -29.51 -21.79
N THR A 223 14.80 -28.56 -21.35
CA THR A 223 13.41 -28.83 -20.98
C THR A 223 12.43 -28.45 -22.09
N GLN A 224 11.51 -29.35 -22.40
CA GLN A 224 10.35 -29.08 -23.28
C GLN A 224 9.21 -28.33 -22.58
N LYS A 225 9.37 -27.98 -21.29
CA LYS A 225 8.33 -27.29 -20.50
C LYS A 225 8.22 -25.83 -20.95
N LYS A 226 6.97 -25.38 -21.19
CA LYS A 226 6.67 -23.98 -21.58
C LYS A 226 6.82 -22.99 -20.42
N TYR A 227 6.68 -23.45 -19.18
CA TYR A 227 6.76 -22.62 -17.97
C TYR A 227 7.28 -23.41 -16.77
N THR A 228 7.78 -22.68 -15.76
CA THR A 228 8.19 -23.19 -14.45
C THR A 228 7.45 -22.41 -13.37
N ILE A 229 7.01 -23.09 -12.31
CA ILE A 229 6.41 -22.44 -11.14
C ILE A 229 7.46 -22.40 -10.03
N VAL A 230 7.72 -21.21 -9.52
CA VAL A 230 8.57 -20.99 -8.34
C VAL A 230 7.69 -20.69 -7.15
N TYR A 231 8.06 -21.28 -6.01
CA TYR A 231 7.42 -21.09 -4.72
C TYR A 231 8.40 -20.45 -3.74
N MET A 232 7.92 -19.48 -2.96
CA MET A 232 8.68 -18.88 -1.88
C MET A 232 7.75 -18.28 -0.81
N LYS A 233 8.22 -18.16 0.42
CA LYS A 233 7.50 -17.51 1.52
C LYS A 233 7.83 -16.01 1.53
N LEU A 234 6.82 -15.15 1.64
CA LEU A 234 6.98 -13.69 1.78
C LEU A 234 6.95 -13.25 3.24
N CYS A 235 5.99 -13.76 4.00
CA CYS A 235 5.81 -13.45 5.42
C CYS A 235 5.29 -14.69 6.16
N GLU A 236 5.84 -14.92 7.34
CA GLU A 236 5.34 -15.84 8.36
C GLU A 236 4.74 -15.07 9.52
#